data_AF-A0A357Z3Q7-F1
#
_entry.id   AF-A0A357Z3Q7-F1
#
_cell.length_a   1.000
_cell.length_b   1.000
_cell.length_c   1.000
_cell.angle_alpha   90.00
_cell.angle_beta   90.00
_cell.angle_gamma   90.00
#
_symmetry.space_group_name_H-M   'P 1'
#
loop_
_entity.id
_entity.type
_entity.pdbx_description
1 polymer ?
#
loop_
_entity_poly.entity_id
_entity_poly.type
_entity_poly.pdbx_seq_one_letter_code
_entity_poly.pdbx_strand_id
1 'polypeptide(L)'
;FHPANVGRIVIGNPRFLPCTPAGIMELLRRRRIAVAGKNCVVIGRSDIVGKPTAMLLLHADGTVTVCHSKTRGLKEICRRADILVVAVGKPKFVTADMVKPGAVVIDVGMDRDENGRLCGDVDFAAVEPLASHITPVPGGVGPMTIAMLLKNTVLAAELQNGISRPEGR
;
A
#
# COMPACT_ATOMS: atom_id res chain seq x y z
N PHE A 1 2.03 2.46 15.40
CA PHE A 1 1.07 1.35 15.56
C PHE A 1 0.39 1.31 16.93
N HIS A 2 0.35 2.42 17.67
CA HIS A 2 -0.42 2.47 18.91
C HIS A 2 -1.91 2.23 18.61
N PRO A 3 -2.64 1.38 19.37
CA PRO A 3 -4.04 1.08 19.11
C PRO A 3 -4.92 2.33 18.98
N ALA A 4 -4.68 3.37 19.78
CA ALA A 4 -5.39 4.65 19.65
C ALA A 4 -5.21 5.31 18.27
N ASN A 5 -4.02 5.23 17.66
CA ASN A 5 -3.79 5.75 16.30
C ASN A 5 -4.48 4.87 15.24
N VAL A 6 -4.54 3.56 15.46
CA VAL A 6 -5.28 2.64 14.59
C VAL A 6 -6.79 2.91 14.67
N GLY A 7 -7.35 3.05 15.87
CA GLY A 7 -8.76 3.42 16.06
C GLY A 7 -9.10 4.76 15.42
N ARG A 8 -8.20 5.76 15.54
CA ARG A 8 -8.30 7.05 14.86
C ARG A 8 -8.38 6.94 13.34
N ILE A 9 -7.62 6.01 12.74
CA ILE A 9 -7.74 5.73 11.31
C ILE A 9 -9.11 5.16 10.99
N VAL A 10 -9.59 4.19 11.75
CA VAL A 10 -10.89 3.55 11.48
C VAL A 10 -12.04 4.58 11.47
N ILE A 11 -12.05 5.51 12.42
CA ILE A 11 -13.09 6.55 12.52
C ILE A 11 -12.88 7.75 11.58
N GLY A 12 -11.86 7.74 10.71
CA GLY A 12 -11.62 8.82 9.76
C GLY A 12 -10.99 10.09 10.35
N ASN A 13 -10.35 10.01 11.52
CA ASN A 13 -9.65 11.14 12.15
C ASN A 13 -8.20 10.76 12.52
N PRO A 14 -7.35 10.42 11.53
CA PRO A 14 -5.99 9.98 11.77
C PRO A 14 -5.12 11.09 12.36
N ARG A 15 -4.23 10.72 13.29
CA ARG A 15 -3.19 11.62 13.83
C ARG A 15 -1.81 11.29 13.26
N PHE A 16 -1.35 10.06 13.51
CA PHE A 16 -0.13 9.52 12.92
C PHE A 16 -0.47 8.28 12.13
N LEU A 17 -0.25 8.35 10.82
CA LEU A 17 -0.52 7.24 9.92
C LEU A 17 0.63 6.21 9.96
N PRO A 18 0.35 4.90 9.91
CA PRO A 18 1.32 3.87 9.56
C PRO A 18 2.14 4.24 8.33
N CYS A 19 3.46 4.17 8.46
CA CYS A 19 4.36 4.78 7.47
C CYS A 19 4.26 4.12 6.10
N THR A 20 4.20 2.79 6.03
CA THR A 20 4.08 2.06 4.75
C THR A 20 2.73 2.33 4.07
N PRO A 21 1.56 2.17 4.73
CA PRO A 21 0.28 2.59 4.17
C PRO A 21 0.22 4.06 3.73
N ALA A 22 0.75 4.99 4.54
CA ALA A 22 0.82 6.40 4.16
C ALA A 22 1.70 6.62 2.91
N GLY A 23 2.79 5.86 2.80
CA GLY A 23 3.70 5.91 1.67
C GLY A 23 3.03 5.44 0.37
N ILE A 24 2.21 4.40 0.47
CA ILE A 24 1.38 3.90 -0.64
C ILE A 24 0.41 4.99 -1.12
N MET A 25 -0.33 5.63 -0.20
CA MET A 25 -1.25 6.71 -0.55
C MET A 25 -0.52 7.92 -1.18
N GLU A 26 0.67 8.26 -0.68
CA GLU A 26 1.49 9.33 -1.24
C GLU A 26 2.01 9.01 -2.64
N LEU A 27 2.38 7.75 -2.92
CA LEU A 27 2.75 7.31 -4.28
C LEU A 27 1.59 7.47 -5.26
N LEU A 28 0.40 6.99 -4.88
CA LEU A 28 -0.82 7.13 -5.68
C LEU A 28 -1.11 8.61 -5.97
N ARG A 29 -1.08 9.46 -4.94
CA ARG A 29 -1.30 10.90 -5.05
C ARG A 29 -0.30 11.57 -5.98
N ARG A 30 1.01 11.29 -5.82
CA ARG A 30 2.08 11.87 -6.66
C ARG A 30 1.98 11.44 -8.12
N ARG A 31 1.48 10.24 -8.38
CA ARG A 31 1.21 9.72 -9.73
C ARG A 31 -0.16 10.15 -10.27
N ARG A 32 -0.93 10.96 -9.52
CA ARG A 32 -2.28 11.41 -9.90
C ARG A 32 -3.23 10.25 -10.20
N ILE A 33 -3.06 9.15 -9.48
CA ILE A 33 -3.92 7.97 -9.59
C ILE A 33 -5.10 8.17 -8.65
N ALA A 34 -6.30 8.33 -9.20
CA ALA A 34 -7.53 8.42 -8.42
C ALA A 34 -7.88 7.07 -7.78
N VAL A 35 -8.10 7.07 -6.47
CA VAL A 35 -8.61 5.91 -5.71
C VAL A 35 -10.13 5.86 -5.73
N ALA A 36 -10.77 7.03 -5.75
CA ALA A 36 -12.22 7.15 -5.73
C ALA A 36 -12.90 6.33 -6.84
N GLY A 37 -13.84 5.48 -6.45
CA GLY A 37 -14.60 4.61 -7.36
C GLY A 37 -13.83 3.41 -7.91
N LYS A 38 -12.57 3.20 -7.53
CA LYS A 38 -11.75 2.06 -8.00
C LYS A 38 -11.96 0.82 -7.14
N ASN A 39 -11.92 -0.34 -7.77
CA ASN A 39 -11.84 -1.62 -7.07
C ASN A 39 -10.41 -1.83 -6.56
N CYS A 40 -10.25 -1.70 -5.25
CA CYS A 40 -8.98 -1.82 -4.55
C CYS A 40 -8.89 -3.19 -3.89
N VAL A 41 -7.88 -3.99 -4.23
CA VAL A 41 -7.62 -5.28 -3.61
C VAL A 41 -6.32 -5.21 -2.82
N VAL A 42 -6.36 -5.59 -1.55
CA VAL A 42 -5.18 -5.69 -0.69
C VAL A 42 -4.94 -7.15 -0.36
N ILE A 43 -3.84 -7.73 -0.83
CA ILE A 43 -3.41 -9.08 -0.46
C ILE A 43 -2.50 -8.98 0.76
N GLY A 44 -2.98 -9.49 1.89
CA GLY A 44 -2.31 -9.38 3.18
C GLY A 44 -3.15 -8.59 4.17
N ARG A 45 -3.21 -9.07 5.41
CA ARG A 45 -4.03 -8.49 6.49
C ARG A 45 -3.24 -8.26 7.78
N SER A 46 -1.94 -7.97 7.64
CA SER A 46 -1.10 -7.63 8.78
C SER A 46 -1.58 -6.33 9.45
N ASP A 47 -1.29 -6.18 10.73
CA ASP A 47 -1.65 -4.98 11.50
C ASP A 47 -0.84 -3.76 11.08
N ILE A 48 0.33 -3.98 10.48
CA ILE A 48 1.27 -2.90 10.13
C ILE A 48 1.13 -2.39 8.69
N VAL A 49 0.60 -3.22 7.78
CA VAL A 49 0.45 -2.88 6.35
C VAL A 49 -0.97 -3.15 5.87
N GLY A 50 -1.40 -4.41 5.84
CA GLY A 50 -2.62 -4.81 5.12
C GLY A 50 -3.89 -4.11 5.61
N LYS A 51 -4.20 -4.24 6.91
CA LYS A 51 -5.39 -3.61 7.51
C LYS A 51 -5.38 -2.08 7.41
N PRO A 52 -4.31 -1.36 7.79
CA PRO A 52 -4.30 0.09 7.66
C PRO A 52 -4.34 0.57 6.20
N THR A 53 -3.69 -0.11 5.25
CA THR A 53 -3.80 0.24 3.81
C THR A 53 -5.24 0.11 3.33
N ALA A 54 -5.94 -0.97 3.72
CA ALA A 54 -7.34 -1.14 3.37
C ALA A 54 -8.22 0.00 3.88
N MET A 55 -8.01 0.45 5.13
CA MET A 55 -8.75 1.58 5.69
C MET A 55 -8.45 2.90 4.97
N LEU A 56 -7.18 3.16 4.61
CA LEU A 56 -6.82 4.39 3.90
C LEU A 56 -7.36 4.44 2.47
N LEU A 57 -7.40 3.29 1.78
CA LEU A 57 -8.04 3.20 0.46
C LEU A 57 -9.55 3.42 0.56
N LEU A 58 -10.19 2.89 1.62
CA LEU A 58 -11.61 3.11 1.87
C LEU A 58 -11.93 4.59 2.14
N HIS A 59 -11.12 5.28 2.95
CA HIS A 59 -11.25 6.72 3.19
C HIS A 59 -11.00 7.57 1.96
N ALA A 60 -10.30 7.03 0.96
CA ALA A 60 -10.09 7.67 -0.34
C ALA A 60 -11.15 7.24 -1.38
N ASP A 61 -12.32 6.82 -0.91
CA ASP A 61 -13.49 6.42 -1.69
C ASP A 61 -13.28 5.20 -2.61
N GLY A 62 -12.32 4.34 -2.28
CA GLY A 62 -12.10 3.06 -2.96
C GLY A 62 -13.04 1.96 -2.47
N THR A 63 -13.49 1.08 -3.37
CA THR A 63 -14.18 -0.16 -2.99
C THR A 63 -13.12 -1.19 -2.62
N VAL A 64 -13.00 -1.53 -1.33
CA VAL A 64 -11.86 -2.33 -0.83
C VAL A 64 -12.23 -3.78 -0.56
N THR A 65 -11.44 -4.71 -1.10
CA THR A 65 -11.46 -6.14 -0.74
C THR A 65 -10.12 -6.52 -0.09
N VAL A 66 -10.17 -7.14 1.09
CA VAL A 66 -8.97 -7.63 1.79
C VAL A 66 -8.86 -9.15 1.62
N CYS A 67 -7.76 -9.59 1.01
CA CYS A 67 -7.43 -10.99 0.76
C CYS A 67 -6.34 -11.49 1.72
N HIS A 68 -6.31 -12.81 1.95
CA HIS A 68 -5.32 -13.47 2.80
C HIS A 68 -5.21 -14.97 2.47
N SER A 69 -4.38 -15.69 3.23
CA SER A 69 -4.11 -17.13 3.04
C SER A 69 -5.31 -18.07 3.08
N LYS A 70 -6.50 -17.59 3.48
CA LYS A 70 -7.75 -18.38 3.51
C LYS A 70 -8.79 -17.89 2.48
N THR A 71 -8.43 -16.92 1.65
CA THR A 71 -9.30 -16.40 0.60
C THR A 71 -9.45 -17.46 -0.49
N ARG A 72 -10.70 -17.85 -0.77
CA ARG A 72 -11.04 -18.70 -1.91
C ARG A 72 -11.15 -17.84 -3.17
N GLY A 73 -10.73 -18.37 -4.32
CA GLY A 73 -10.80 -17.64 -5.59
C GLY A 73 -9.91 -16.39 -5.62
N LEU A 74 -8.72 -16.48 -5.00
CA LEU A 74 -7.81 -15.33 -4.86
C LEU A 74 -7.46 -14.71 -6.22
N LYS A 75 -7.16 -15.53 -7.22
CA LYS A 75 -6.78 -15.07 -8.56
C LYS A 75 -7.91 -14.29 -9.22
N GLU A 76 -9.14 -14.79 -9.12
CA GLU A 76 -10.35 -14.19 -9.68
C GLU A 76 -10.66 -12.84 -9.03
N ILE A 77 -10.43 -12.72 -7.71
CA ILE A 77 -10.57 -11.45 -6.99
C ILE A 77 -9.51 -10.44 -7.47
N CYS A 78 -8.25 -10.86 -7.56
CA CYS A 78 -7.15 -9.98 -7.98
C CYS A 78 -7.32 -9.47 -9.42
N ARG A 79 -7.87 -10.30 -10.33
CA ARG A 79 -8.19 -9.91 -11.72
C ARG A 79 -9.25 -8.81 -11.85
N ARG A 80 -9.97 -8.48 -10.78
CA ARG A 80 -10.96 -7.39 -10.77
C ARG A 80 -10.38 -6.08 -10.23
N ALA A 81 -9.16 -6.12 -9.68
CA ALA A 81 -8.53 -4.96 -9.05
C ALA A 81 -8.12 -3.93 -10.09
N ASP A 82 -8.57 -2.69 -9.91
CA ASP A 82 -7.98 -1.52 -10.57
C ASP A 82 -6.70 -1.08 -9.85
N ILE A 83 -6.67 -1.25 -8.52
CA ILE A 83 -5.50 -1.03 -7.67
C ILE A 83 -5.26 -2.31 -6.86
N LEU A 84 -4.11 -2.94 -7.07
CA LEU A 84 -3.69 -4.17 -6.38
C LEU A 84 -2.50 -3.86 -5.46
N VAL A 85 -2.71 -3.95 -4.15
CA VAL A 85 -1.64 -3.85 -3.15
C VAL A 85 -1.27 -5.25 -2.68
N VAL A 86 0.02 -5.58 -2.74
CA VAL A 86 0.55 -6.91 -2.40
C VAL A 86 1.50 -6.78 -1.21
N ALA A 87 1.15 -7.42 -0.09
CA ALA A 87 1.90 -7.38 1.17
C ALA A 87 1.85 -8.77 1.85
N VAL A 88 2.41 -9.77 1.16
CA VAL A 88 2.37 -11.18 1.54
C VAL A 88 3.68 -11.65 2.17
N GLY A 89 4.82 -11.08 1.78
CA GLY A 89 6.16 -11.51 2.23
C GLY A 89 6.55 -12.85 1.63
N LYS A 90 6.34 -13.01 0.33
CA LYS A 90 6.64 -14.21 -0.45
C LYS A 90 7.12 -13.81 -1.85
N PRO A 91 8.39 -14.07 -2.22
CA PRO A 91 8.92 -13.74 -3.52
C PRO A 91 8.02 -14.21 -4.67
N LYS A 92 7.71 -13.30 -5.60
CA LYS A 92 7.01 -13.61 -6.86
C LYS A 92 5.68 -14.36 -6.69
N PHE A 93 5.00 -14.17 -5.55
CA PHE A 93 3.70 -14.79 -5.27
C PHE A 93 2.60 -14.34 -6.24
N VAL A 94 2.57 -13.05 -6.61
CA VAL A 94 1.62 -12.52 -7.59
C VAL A 94 2.21 -12.61 -8.99
N THR A 95 1.55 -13.40 -9.83
CA THR A 95 1.93 -13.65 -11.22
C THR A 95 1.05 -12.86 -12.20
N ALA A 96 1.48 -12.79 -13.47
CA ALA A 96 0.77 -12.10 -14.54
C ALA A 96 -0.72 -12.48 -14.65
N ASP A 97 -1.04 -13.77 -14.48
CA ASP A 97 -2.41 -14.26 -14.55
C ASP A 97 -3.29 -13.82 -13.38
N MET A 98 -2.76 -13.13 -12.36
CA MET A 98 -3.55 -12.58 -11.25
C MET A 98 -3.90 -11.10 -11.45
N VAL A 99 -3.31 -10.43 -12.44
CA VAL A 99 -3.37 -8.98 -12.60
C VAL A 99 -4.31 -8.59 -13.74
N LYS A 100 -5.18 -7.61 -13.49
CA LYS A 100 -6.03 -7.00 -14.52
C LYS A 100 -5.15 -6.15 -15.46
N PRO A 101 -5.27 -6.28 -16.79
CA PRO A 101 -4.63 -5.35 -17.71
C PRO A 101 -5.01 -3.89 -17.41
N GLY A 102 -4.01 -3.01 -17.35
CA GLY A 102 -4.16 -1.61 -16.97
C GLY A 102 -4.24 -1.34 -15.46
N ALA A 103 -4.13 -2.36 -14.59
CA ALA A 103 -4.14 -2.15 -13.14
C ALA A 103 -2.92 -1.37 -12.65
N VAL A 104 -3.09 -0.72 -11.51
CA VAL A 104 -2.00 -0.17 -10.71
C VAL A 104 -1.58 -1.24 -9.70
N VAL A 105 -0.33 -1.65 -9.73
CA VAL A 105 0.23 -2.70 -8.88
C VAL A 105 1.23 -2.08 -7.89
N ILE A 106 0.99 -2.30 -6.60
CA ILE A 106 1.82 -1.80 -5.51
C ILE A 106 2.38 -3.01 -4.75
N ASP A 107 3.65 -3.29 -5.02
CA ASP A 107 4.44 -4.31 -4.39
C ASP A 107 5.10 -3.76 -3.11
N VAL A 108 4.65 -4.26 -1.97
CA VAL A 108 5.16 -3.89 -0.64
C VAL A 108 6.23 -4.89 -0.16
N GLY A 109 6.38 -6.02 -0.84
CA GLY A 109 7.31 -7.09 -0.48
C GLY A 109 8.75 -6.59 -0.42
N MET A 110 9.50 -7.13 0.54
CA MET A 110 10.94 -6.93 0.67
C MET A 110 11.58 -8.26 1.05
N ASP A 111 11.58 -9.16 0.08
CA ASP A 111 12.13 -10.50 0.23
C ASP A 111 13.49 -10.62 -0.45
N ARG A 112 14.13 -11.77 -0.30
CA ARG A 112 15.35 -12.12 -1.02
C ARG A 112 15.10 -13.31 -1.92
N ASP A 113 15.59 -13.23 -3.14
CA ASP A 113 15.58 -14.36 -4.07
C ASP A 113 16.62 -15.42 -3.68
N GLU A 114 16.67 -16.50 -4.46
CA GLU A 114 17.63 -17.60 -4.30
C GLU A 114 19.11 -17.16 -4.40
N ASN A 115 19.38 -16.00 -5.00
CA ASN A 115 20.71 -15.40 -5.13
C ASN A 115 20.96 -14.32 -4.06
N GLY A 116 20.07 -14.17 -3.08
CA GLY A 116 20.15 -13.18 -2.01
C GLY A 116 19.82 -11.75 -2.42
N ARG A 117 19.37 -11.51 -3.66
CA ARG A 117 19.02 -10.18 -4.17
C ARG A 117 17.63 -9.79 -3.68
N LEU A 118 17.47 -8.51 -3.36
CA LEU A 118 16.19 -7.99 -2.91
C LEU A 118 15.15 -8.07 -4.04
N CYS A 119 14.00 -8.64 -3.75
CA CYS A 119 12.87 -8.76 -4.67
C CYS A 119 11.54 -8.55 -3.92
N GLY A 120 10.47 -8.38 -4.68
CA GLY A 120 9.13 -8.16 -4.13
C GLY A 120 8.23 -9.38 -4.19
N ASP A 121 6.99 -9.18 -3.74
CA ASP A 121 5.94 -10.19 -3.77
C ASP A 121 5.39 -10.45 -5.18
N VAL A 122 5.70 -9.58 -6.14
CA VAL A 122 5.19 -9.63 -7.51
C VAL A 122 6.28 -10.12 -8.46
N ASP A 123 5.92 -10.97 -9.42
CA ASP A 123 6.77 -11.27 -10.56
C ASP A 123 6.82 -10.06 -11.51
N PHE A 124 7.70 -9.12 -11.18
CA PHE A 124 7.78 -7.80 -11.82
C PHE A 124 7.89 -7.88 -13.35
N ALA A 125 8.77 -8.74 -13.87
CA ALA A 125 9.01 -8.86 -15.31
C ALA A 125 7.77 -9.37 -16.08
N ALA A 126 6.99 -10.25 -15.46
CA ALA A 126 5.77 -10.77 -16.06
C ALA A 126 4.58 -9.80 -15.95
N VAL A 127 4.55 -8.96 -14.91
CA VAL A 127 3.43 -8.07 -14.61
C VAL A 127 3.59 -6.66 -15.20
N GLU A 128 4.82 -6.16 -15.30
CA GLU A 128 5.12 -4.81 -15.83
C GLU A 128 4.45 -4.53 -17.17
N PRO A 129 4.46 -5.44 -18.18
CA PRO A 129 3.82 -5.18 -19.47
C PRO A 129 2.29 -5.07 -19.41
N LEU A 130 1.67 -5.59 -18.34
CA LEU A 130 0.21 -5.60 -18.16
C LEU A 130 -0.28 -4.41 -17.34
N ALA A 131 0.51 -3.97 -16.37
CA ALA A 131 0.13 -2.92 -15.42
C ALA A 131 0.22 -1.53 -16.07
N SER A 132 -0.71 -0.62 -15.71
CA SER A 132 -0.53 0.80 -16.06
C SER A 132 0.58 1.45 -15.23
N HIS A 133 0.75 0.97 -13.99
CA HIS A 133 1.81 1.37 -13.07
C HIS A 133 2.19 0.17 -12.21
N ILE A 134 3.48 -0.01 -11.96
CA ILE A 134 3.99 -1.01 -11.02
C ILE A 134 5.11 -0.40 -10.18
N THR A 135 5.13 -0.66 -8.88
CA THR A 135 6.24 -0.22 -8.02
C THR A 135 7.41 -1.22 -8.10
N PRO A 136 8.65 -0.77 -8.37
CA PRO A 136 9.81 -1.65 -8.38
C PRO A 136 10.22 -2.04 -6.96
N VAL A 137 10.87 -3.20 -6.83
CA VAL A 137 11.54 -3.63 -5.59
C VAL A 137 12.97 -4.06 -5.94
N PRO A 138 14.01 -3.35 -5.44
CA PRO A 138 13.98 -2.14 -4.60
C PRO A 138 13.46 -0.88 -5.33
N GLY A 139 13.22 0.18 -4.55
CA GLY A 139 13.03 1.55 -5.08
C GLY A 139 11.58 2.06 -5.10
N GLY A 140 10.60 1.21 -4.80
CA GLY A 140 9.19 1.58 -4.71
C GLY A 140 8.74 1.97 -3.29
N VAL A 141 8.04 1.05 -2.61
CA VAL A 141 7.39 1.34 -1.32
C VAL A 141 8.39 1.52 -0.16
N GLY A 142 9.56 0.90 -0.24
CA GLY A 142 10.56 0.95 0.83
C GLY A 142 11.04 2.35 1.21
N PRO A 143 11.58 3.14 0.25
CA PRO A 143 11.97 4.53 0.51
C PRO A 143 10.83 5.40 1.07
N MET A 144 9.59 5.14 0.64
CA MET A 144 8.42 5.87 1.13
C MET A 144 8.10 5.58 2.60
N THR A 145 8.36 4.35 3.06
CA THR A 145 8.22 4.01 4.49
C THR A 145 9.12 4.89 5.36
N ILE A 146 10.36 5.11 4.94
CA ILE A 146 11.32 5.96 5.65
C ILE A 146 10.87 7.43 5.57
N ALA A 147 10.49 7.91 4.38
CA ALA A 147 10.03 9.28 4.21
C ALA A 147 8.80 9.60 5.08
N MET A 148 7.85 8.66 5.19
CA MET A 148 6.66 8.85 6.02
C MET A 148 6.96 8.76 7.51
N LEU A 149 7.97 7.98 7.93
CA LEU A 149 8.47 8.03 9.30
C LEU A 149 8.98 9.44 9.63
N LEU A 150 9.85 10.00 8.79
CA LEU A 150 10.37 11.35 8.98
C LEU A 150 9.25 12.39 8.98
N LYS A 151 8.25 12.27 8.09
CA LYS A 151 7.06 13.13 8.07
C LYS A 151 6.29 13.09 9.39
N ASN A 152 6.09 11.90 9.95
CA ASN A 152 5.43 11.73 11.26
C ASN A 152 6.28 12.31 12.40
N THR A 153 7.60 12.13 12.37
CA THR A 153 8.51 12.68 13.39
C THR A 153 8.48 14.21 13.40
N VAL A 154 8.53 14.84 12.23
CA VAL A 154 8.40 16.30 12.12
C VAL A 154 7.04 16.77 12.64
N LEU A 155 5.95 16.10 12.25
CA LEU A 155 4.61 16.42 12.76
C LEU A 155 4.53 16.30 14.29
N ALA A 156 5.16 15.28 14.87
CA ALA A 156 5.17 15.10 16.32
C ALA A 156 5.93 16.26 17.01
N ALA A 157 7.08 16.66 16.47
CA ALA A 157 7.84 17.79 16.98
C ALA A 157 7.07 19.12 16.87
N GLU A 158 6.39 19.36 15.75
CA GLU A 158 5.54 20.55 15.56
C GLU A 158 4.41 20.59 16.60
N LEU A 159 3.68 19.48 16.79
CA LEU A 159 2.60 19.37 17.77
C LEU A 159 3.09 19.58 19.21
N GLN A 160 4.27 19.04 19.55
CA GLN A 160 4.86 19.20 20.87
C GLN A 160 5.23 20.67 21.17
N ASN A 161 5.58 21.43 20.12
CA ASN A 161 5.99 22.83 20.23
C ASN A 161 4.87 23.83 19.85
N GLY A 162 3.63 23.36 19.66
CA GLY A 162 2.49 24.23 19.31
C GLY A 162 2.57 24.87 17.92
N ILE A 163 3.38 24.31 17.01
CA ILE A 163 3.53 24.84 15.65
C ILE A 163 2.36 24.33 14.79
N SER A 164 1.55 25.27 14.28
CA SER A 164 0.41 24.97 13.41
C SER A 164 0.85 24.93 11.94
N ARG A 165 0.49 23.88 11.21
CA ARG A 165 0.67 23.86 9.74
C ARG A 165 -0.48 24.61 9.07
N PRO A 166 -0.21 25.40 8.00
CA PRO A 166 -1.27 25.84 7.13
C PRO A 166 -1.94 24.61 6.50
N GLU A 167 -3.28 24.61 6.45
CA GLU A 167 -4.05 23.53 5.83
C GLU A 167 -3.69 23.36 4.35
N GLY A 168 -3.54 22.12 3.88
CA GLY A 168 -3.56 21.81 2.43
C GLY A 168 -2.24 21.67 1.66
N ARG A 169 -1.13 21.19 2.27
CA ARG A 169 0.08 20.78 1.52
C ARG A 169 0.20 19.27 1.27
#